data_AF-A0A966XQY1-F1
#
_entry.id   AF-A0A966XQY1-F1
#
_cell.length_a   1.000
_cell.length_b   1.000
_cell.length_c   1.000
_cell.angle_alpha   90.00
_cell.angle_beta   90.00
_cell.angle_gamma   90.00
#
_symmetry.space_group_name_H-M   'P 1'
#
loop_
_entity.id
_entity.type
_entity.pdbx_description
1 polymer ?
#
loop_
_entity_poly.entity_id
_entity_poly.type
_entity_poly.pdbx_seq_one_letter_code
_entity_poly.pdbx_strand_id
1 'polypeptide(L)' 'MAFIRQVEKVLNRLSDDGDGSDFVYLSVGQKAVAARAARALQGPETLATMHRGHGHIIVRDITVERFF' A
#
# COMPACT_ATOMS: atom_id res chain seq x y z
N MET A 1 10.52 2.11 2.84
CA MET A 1 10.65 1.30 1.60
C MET A 1 10.53 -0.21 1.86
N ALA A 2 11.36 -0.81 2.73
CA ALA A 2 11.30 -2.24 3.04
C ALA A 2 9.96 -2.68 3.65
N PHE A 3 9.37 -1.84 4.51
CA PHE A 3 8.08 -2.12 5.16
C PHE A 3 6.92 -2.33 4.18
N ILE A 4 6.71 -1.40 3.23
CA ILE A 4 5.70 -1.55 2.17
C ILE A 4 5.93 -2.85 1.37
N ARG A 5 7.19 -3.27 1.17
CA ARG A 5 7.50 -4.57 0.54
C ARG A 5 7.12 -5.76 1.37
N GLN A 6 7.24 -5.69 2.68
CA GLN A 6 6.83 -6.77 3.56
C GLN A 6 5.31 -6.90 3.60
N VAL A 7 4.58 -5.79 3.75
CA VAL A 7 3.11 -5.78 3.72
C VAL A 7 2.58 -6.38 2.42
N GLU A 8 3.10 -5.97 1.27
CA GLU A 8 2.66 -6.52 -0.02
C GLU A 8 2.96 -8.01 -0.21
N LYS A 9 4.05 -8.51 0.37
CA LYS A 9 4.34 -9.96 0.35
C LYS A 9 3.36 -10.74 1.21
N VAL A 10 2.96 -10.19 2.35
CA VAL A 10 1.96 -10.80 3.22
C VAL A 10 0.60 -10.81 2.52
N LEU A 11 0.19 -9.67 1.94
CA LEU A 11 -1.03 -9.58 1.13
C LEU A 11 -1.06 -10.58 -0.03
N ASN A 12 0.06 -10.76 -0.73
CA ASN A 12 0.14 -11.76 -1.81
C ASN A 12 -0.16 -13.16 -1.28
N ARG A 13 0.47 -13.57 -0.16
CA ARG A 13 0.25 -14.89 0.43
C ARG A 13 -1.19 -15.08 0.90
N LEU A 14 -1.75 -14.09 1.58
CA LEU A 14 -3.15 -14.13 2.03
C LEU A 14 -4.13 -14.21 0.86
N SER A 15 -3.81 -13.55 -0.26
CA SER A 15 -4.60 -13.63 -1.48
C SER A 15 -4.49 -15.01 -2.15
N ASP A 16 -3.30 -15.63 -2.11
CA ASP A 16 -3.05 -16.96 -2.65
C ASP A 16 -3.71 -18.06 -1.78
N ASP A 17 -3.81 -17.85 -0.46
CA ASP A 17 -4.39 -18.78 0.51
C ASP A 17 -5.94 -18.70 0.57
N GLY A 18 -6.56 -17.68 -0.05
CA GLY A 18 -8.01 -17.48 -0.11
C GLY A 18 -8.71 -18.25 -1.24
N ASP A 19 -10.03 -18.46 -1.12
CA ASP A 19 -10.85 -19.23 -2.08
C ASP A 19 -11.14 -18.47 -3.41
N GLY A 20 -10.16 -17.72 -3.92
CA GLY A 20 -10.19 -17.06 -5.24
C GLY A 20 -11.16 -15.90 -5.41
N SER A 21 -11.95 -15.53 -4.40
CA SER A 21 -13.02 -14.51 -4.51
C SER A 21 -12.52 -13.06 -4.48
N ASP A 22 -11.40 -12.76 -3.81
CA ASP A 22 -10.92 -11.38 -3.60
C ASP A 22 -9.55 -11.15 -4.24
N PHE A 23 -9.51 -10.31 -5.27
CA PHE A 23 -8.27 -9.92 -5.94
C PHE A 23 -7.57 -8.78 -5.20
N VAL A 24 -6.32 -9.00 -4.80
CA VAL A 24 -5.49 -7.93 -4.21
C VAL A 24 -4.59 -7.29 -5.27
N TYR A 25 -4.72 -5.97 -5.44
CA TYR A 25 -3.91 -5.20 -6.39
C TYR A 25 -2.59 -4.73 -5.75
N LEU A 26 -1.52 -5.47 -5.99
CA LEU A 26 -0.20 -5.13 -5.45
C LEU A 26 0.50 -4.01 -6.25
N SER A 27 1.32 -3.21 -5.56
CA SER A 27 2.19 -2.16 -6.11
C SER A 27 3.69 -2.51 -5.98
N VAL A 28 4.01 -3.81 -6.04
CA VAL A 28 5.40 -4.30 -5.98
C VAL A 28 6.23 -3.63 -7.07
N GLY A 29 7.38 -3.08 -6.68
CA GLY A 29 8.25 -2.29 -7.58
C GLY A 29 7.93 -0.78 -7.63
N GLN A 30 6.77 -0.33 -7.15
CA GLN A 30 6.30 1.05 -7.30
C GLN A 30 6.44 1.92 -6.03
N LYS A 31 7.07 1.39 -4.98
CA LYS A 31 7.18 2.04 -3.65
C LYS A 31 7.81 3.43 -3.68
N ALA A 32 8.73 3.66 -4.63
CA ALA A 32 9.35 4.96 -4.85
C ALA A 32 8.33 6.04 -5.21
N VAL A 33 7.29 5.69 -5.97
CA VAL A 33 6.19 6.58 -6.36
C VAL A 33 5.42 7.04 -5.13
N ALA A 34 5.02 6.09 -4.28
CA ALA A 34 4.30 6.41 -3.04
C ALA A 34 5.10 7.34 -2.12
N ALA A 35 6.37 7.05 -1.86
CA ALA A 35 7.20 7.89 -1.00
C ALA A 35 7.43 9.29 -1.58
N ARG A 36 7.61 9.40 -2.89
CA ARG A 36 7.82 10.70 -3.53
C ARG A 36 6.53 11.51 -3.60
N ALA A 37 5.40 10.88 -3.86
CA ALA A 37 4.08 11.52 -3.80
C ALA A 37 3.82 12.07 -2.39
N ALA A 38 4.01 11.27 -1.35
CA ALA A 38 3.80 11.71 0.03
C ALA A 38 4.74 12.85 0.45
N ARG A 39 6.00 12.83 0.01
CA ARG A 39 6.97 13.92 0.28
C ARG A 39 6.64 15.21 -0.46
N ALA A 40 5.93 15.13 -1.60
CA ALA A 40 5.49 16.30 -2.33
C ALA A 40 4.25 16.95 -1.69
N LEU A 41 3.46 16.18 -0.95
CA LEU A 41 2.30 16.68 -0.21
C LEU A 41 2.74 17.37 1.09
N GLN A 42 2.08 18.48 1.43
CA GLN A 42 2.30 19.24 2.66
C GLN A 42 1.06 19.19 3.56
N GLY A 43 1.26 19.05 4.88
CA GLY A 43 0.19 19.18 5.86
C GLY A 43 -1.06 18.30 5.60
N PRO A 44 -2.29 18.81 5.87
CA PRO A 44 -3.54 18.06 5.78
C PRO A 44 -4.05 17.84 4.35
N GLU A 45 -3.18 17.89 3.35
CA GLU A 45 -3.54 17.65 1.95
C GLU A 45 -4.08 16.24 1.73
N THR A 46 -5.03 16.14 0.79
CA THR A 46 -5.69 14.89 0.40
C THR A 46 -4.95 14.21 -0.74
N LEU A 47 -5.03 12.88 -0.78
CA LEU A 47 -4.46 12.05 -1.84
C LEU A 47 -5.52 11.02 -2.26
N ALA A 48 -5.84 11.00 -3.56
CA ALA A 48 -6.64 9.95 -4.16
C ALA A 48 -5.72 8.96 -4.88
N THR A 49 -6.04 7.67 -4.78
CA THR A 49 -5.33 6.60 -5.48
C THR A 49 -6.34 5.58 -5.99
N MET A 50 -5.97 4.87 -7.06
CA MET A 50 -6.70 3.72 -7.58
C MET A 50 -6.36 2.46 -6.77
N HIS A 51 -6.82 1.29 -7.24
CA HIS A 51 -6.71 -0.01 -6.57
C HIS A 51 -5.29 -0.42 -6.12
N ARG A 52 -4.21 0.14 -6.71
CA ARG A 52 -2.81 -0.11 -6.30
C ARG A 52 -2.31 0.90 -5.24
N GLY A 53 -3.17 1.25 -4.30
CA GLY A 53 -2.97 2.36 -3.36
C GLY A 53 -2.22 2.04 -2.07
N HIS A 54 -1.87 0.78 -1.81
CA HIS A 54 -1.36 0.36 -0.50
C HIS A 54 -0.14 1.17 -0.04
N GLY A 55 0.85 1.35 -0.93
CA GLY A 55 2.04 2.13 -0.59
C GLY A 55 1.74 3.60 -0.25
N HIS A 56 0.74 4.21 -0.91
CA HIS A 56 0.34 5.60 -0.71
C HIS A 56 -0.31 5.83 0.66
N ILE A 57 -1.03 4.83 1.15
CA ILE A 57 -1.72 4.89 2.44
C ILE A 57 -0.72 4.60 3.59
N ILE A 58 0.12 3.59 3.43
CA ILE A 58 1.10 3.19 4.46
C ILE A 58 2.13 4.29 4.73
N VAL A 59 2.58 5.01 3.70
CA VAL A 59 3.57 6.10 3.87
C VAL A 59 2.99 7.36 4.52
N ARG A 60 1.66 7.41 4.71
CA ARG A 60 0.92 8.48 5.37
C ARG A 60 0.55 8.10 6.82
N ASP A 61 1.39 7.26 7.44
CA ASP A 61 1.30 6.84 8.84
C ASP A 61 0.00 6.10 9.22
N ILE A 62 -0.64 5.42 8.25
CA ILE A 62 -1.62 4.39 8.60
C ILE A 62 -0.88 3.19 9.19
N THR A 63 -1.32 2.76 10.36
CA THR A 63 -0.76 1.58 11.03
C THR A 63 -1.18 0.29 10.33
N VAL A 64 -0.42 -0.78 10.50
CA VAL A 64 -0.72 -2.08 9.86
C VAL A 64 -2.04 -2.66 10.38
N GLU A 65 -2.36 -2.43 11.64
CA GLU A 65 -3.61 -2.86 12.28
C GLU A 65 -4.84 -2.15 11.72
N ARG A 66 -4.68 -0.92 11.20
CA ARG A 66 -5.75 -0.19 10.52
C ARG A 66 -5.78 -0.48 9.02
N PHE A 67 -4.70 -1.04 8.50
CA PHE A 67 -4.53 -1.36 7.08
C PHE A 67 -5.12 -2.73 6.73
N PHE A 68 -4.94 -3.73 7.60
CA PHE A 68 -5.60 -5.05 7.53
C PHE A 68 -6.94 -5.01 8.24
#